data_AF-A0A452QXH3-F1
#
_entry.id   AF-A0A452QXH3-F1
#
_cell.length_a   1.000
_cell.length_b   1.000
_cell.length_c   1.000
_cell.angle_alpha   90.00
_cell.angle_beta   90.00
_cell.angle_gamma   90.00
#
_symmetry.space_group_name_H-M   'P 1'
#
loop_
_entity.id
_entity.type
_entity.pdbx_description
1 polymer ?
#
loop_
_entity_poly.entity_id
_entity_poly.type
_entity_poly.pdbx_seq_one_letter_code
_entity_poly.pdbx_strand_id
1 'polypeptide(L)'
;MPRAVRLLTMDTVGYSKWGGGLEEVPGGHQGRWGQRLLFLGLVLVVATVLWALILSILVSKASIERGALLGHQDLLRTNASEQTAALGALNREVRACNSCCLGTQALLQRARTELGEAQAKLIQQESALKELSDRVTQSLAKAGRDREDIRSELFRALEAIRLGNSSCEECPASWLPFQGSCYLFSVERATWEESQRQCAGAGAHLVIVGDLEEQGFLSRNTRGRGYWLGLRAVRRARKIQGYQWVDGVPLSFR
;
A
#
# COMPACT_ATOMS: atom_id res chain seq x y z
N MET A 1 20.08 82.22 40.87
CA MET A 1 21.43 82.40 41.45
C MET A 1 22.48 82.09 40.39
N PRO A 2 23.58 82.87 40.34
CA PRO A 2 24.45 83.03 39.18
C PRO A 2 25.72 82.17 39.27
N ARG A 3 26.54 82.17 38.20
CA ARG A 3 28.00 82.31 38.35
C ARG A 3 28.65 82.81 37.06
N ALA A 4 29.25 83.99 37.20
CA ALA A 4 30.02 84.72 36.21
C ALA A 4 31.39 84.08 35.95
N VAL A 5 31.95 84.30 34.75
CA VAL A 5 33.39 84.21 34.48
C VAL A 5 33.81 85.37 33.57
N ARG A 6 35.05 85.80 33.79
CA ARG A 6 35.62 87.15 33.71
C ARG A 6 36.29 87.43 32.35
N LEU A 7 36.09 88.65 31.85
CA LEU A 7 36.81 89.24 30.71
C LEU A 7 38.22 89.71 31.14
N LEU A 8 39.20 89.55 30.24
CA LEU A 8 40.49 90.25 30.26
C LEU A 8 40.69 90.94 28.91
N THR A 9 40.98 92.24 28.98
CA THR A 9 41.19 93.15 27.86
C THR A 9 42.68 93.24 27.49
N MET A 10 42.96 93.39 26.20
CA MET A 10 44.28 93.56 25.61
C MET A 10 44.60 95.05 25.44
N ASP A 11 45.74 95.47 25.98
CA ASP A 11 46.24 96.84 25.97
C ASP A 11 46.98 97.11 24.65
N THR A 12 46.62 98.19 23.95
CA THR A 12 47.31 98.65 22.72
C THR A 12 47.51 100.17 22.81
N VAL A 13 48.54 100.56 23.54
CA VAL A 13 49.17 101.89 23.46
C VAL A 13 50.14 101.81 22.27
N GLY A 14 50.05 102.60 21.20
CA GLY A 14 49.87 104.04 21.17
C GLY A 14 51.20 104.68 20.78
N TYR A 15 51.52 104.70 19.48
CA TYR A 15 52.62 105.52 18.93
C TYR A 15 52.11 106.27 17.69
N SER A 16 51.73 107.52 17.93
CA SER A 16 51.51 108.56 16.93
C SER A 16 52.48 109.69 17.22
N LYS A 17 53.36 110.03 16.29
CA LYS A 17 53.96 111.37 16.24
C LYS A 17 54.31 111.75 14.80
N TRP A 18 53.72 112.85 14.36
CA TRP A 18 53.81 113.47 13.05
C TRP A 18 54.86 114.57 13.00
N GLY A 19 55.33 114.86 11.78
CA GLY A 19 55.80 116.17 11.31
C GLY A 19 57.31 116.41 11.46
N GLY A 20 58.05 116.92 10.47
CA GLY A 20 57.73 117.49 9.16
C GLY A 20 59.01 118.13 8.60
N GLY A 21 59.01 118.52 7.32
CA GLY A 21 60.07 119.35 6.73
C GLY A 21 60.40 118.98 5.29
N LEU A 22 59.88 119.77 4.34
CA LEU A 22 60.29 119.82 2.94
C LEU A 22 61.70 120.42 2.81
N GLU A 23 62.52 119.86 1.93
CA GLU A 23 63.59 120.61 1.28
C GLU A 23 63.76 120.11 -0.17
N GLU A 24 63.90 121.05 -1.10
CA GLU A 24 63.82 120.85 -2.55
C GLU A 24 65.09 120.26 -3.20
N VAL A 25 64.86 119.70 -4.39
CA VAL A 25 65.73 119.18 -5.48
C VAL A 25 66.83 120.23 -5.84
N PRO A 26 68.01 119.92 -6.48
CA PRO A 26 68.12 118.95 -7.56
C PRO A 26 69.46 118.23 -7.86
N GLY A 27 69.36 117.18 -8.69
CA GLY A 27 70.39 116.82 -9.65
C GLY A 27 70.72 115.33 -9.79
N GLY A 28 70.57 114.79 -11.02
CA GLY A 28 71.56 113.83 -11.54
C GLY A 28 71.12 112.40 -11.89
N HIS A 29 70.99 112.18 -13.20
CA HIS A 29 71.41 110.98 -13.97
C HIS A 29 70.46 109.77 -14.14
N GLN A 30 69.96 109.69 -15.38
CA GLN A 30 69.12 108.67 -15.99
C GLN A 30 70.01 107.68 -16.77
N GLY A 31 69.86 106.37 -16.53
CA GLY A 31 70.62 105.35 -17.28
C GLY A 31 70.66 103.91 -16.72
N ARG A 32 69.89 103.57 -15.66
CA ARG A 32 70.00 102.27 -14.96
C ARG A 32 68.67 101.54 -14.67
N TRP A 33 67.64 101.78 -15.48
CA TRP A 33 66.29 101.23 -15.27
C TRP A 33 65.90 100.10 -16.24
N GLY A 34 66.42 100.08 -17.48
CA GLY A 34 66.07 99.06 -18.47
C GLY A 34 66.48 97.63 -18.10
N GLN A 35 67.64 97.48 -17.45
CA GLN A 35 68.13 96.17 -16.99
C GLN A 35 67.29 95.63 -15.82
N ARG A 36 66.85 96.51 -14.90
CA ARG A 36 66.01 96.13 -13.74
C ARG A 36 64.61 95.65 -14.16
N LEU A 37 64.00 96.29 -15.16
CA LEU A 37 62.72 95.87 -15.73
C LEU A 37 62.81 94.50 -16.43
N LEU A 38 63.89 94.23 -17.16
CA LEU A 38 64.15 92.91 -17.76
C LEU A 38 64.38 91.81 -16.71
N PHE A 39 65.14 92.11 -15.65
CA PHE A 39 65.32 91.17 -14.53
C PHE A 39 64.02 90.88 -13.78
N LEU A 40 63.18 91.89 -13.53
CA LEU A 40 61.86 91.71 -12.91
C LEU A 40 60.92 90.87 -13.79
N GLY A 41 60.92 91.09 -15.11
CA GLY A 41 60.17 90.28 -16.06
C GLY A 41 60.64 88.81 -16.07
N LEU A 42 61.95 88.58 -16.06
CA LEU A 42 62.52 87.23 -15.98
C LEU A 42 62.14 86.53 -14.67
N VAL A 43 62.20 87.21 -13.54
CA VAL A 43 61.82 86.65 -12.23
C VAL A 43 60.33 86.28 -12.19
N LEU A 44 59.45 87.11 -12.76
CA LEU A 44 58.02 86.81 -12.87
C LEU A 44 57.76 85.61 -13.77
N VAL A 45 58.43 85.52 -14.93
CA VAL A 45 58.32 84.36 -15.82
C VAL A 45 58.80 83.10 -15.11
N VAL A 46 59.96 83.13 -14.46
CA VAL A 46 60.48 81.99 -13.68
C VAL A 46 59.50 81.60 -12.56
N ALA A 47 58.94 82.57 -11.82
CA ALA A 47 57.97 82.29 -10.77
C ALA A 47 56.69 81.65 -11.33
N THR A 48 56.15 82.15 -12.45
CA THR A 48 54.96 81.56 -13.08
C THR A 48 55.21 80.16 -13.63
N VAL A 49 56.39 79.91 -14.22
CA VAL A 49 56.79 78.58 -14.69
C VAL A 49 56.95 77.62 -13.50
N LEU A 50 57.61 78.05 -12.42
CA LEU A 50 57.74 77.24 -11.20
C LEU A 50 56.36 76.94 -10.58
N TRP A 51 55.48 77.93 -10.49
CA TRP A 51 54.11 77.74 -10.02
C TRP A 51 53.30 76.79 -10.92
N ALA A 52 53.43 76.90 -12.24
CA ALA A 52 52.78 76.00 -13.20
C ALA A 52 53.29 74.57 -13.06
N LEU A 53 54.60 74.37 -12.87
CA LEU A 53 55.20 73.06 -12.62
C LEU A 53 54.70 72.46 -11.30
N ILE A 54 54.65 73.24 -10.22
CA ILE A 54 54.10 72.81 -8.93
C ILE A 54 52.63 72.41 -9.07
N LEU A 55 51.80 73.24 -9.71
CA LEU A 55 50.39 72.94 -9.95
C LEU A 55 50.22 71.68 -10.80
N SER A 56 51.03 71.49 -11.85
CA SER A 56 51.00 70.27 -12.67
C SER A 56 51.32 69.02 -11.87
N ILE A 57 52.30 69.08 -10.97
CA ILE A 57 52.66 67.96 -10.09
C ILE A 57 51.52 67.67 -9.11
N LEU A 58 50.92 68.71 -8.50
CA LEU A 58 49.80 68.56 -7.58
C LEU A 58 48.55 67.98 -8.27
N VAL A 59 48.23 68.44 -9.48
CA VAL A 59 47.11 67.92 -10.28
C VAL A 59 47.37 66.47 -10.69
N SER A 60 48.59 66.13 -11.11
CA SER A 60 48.98 64.75 -11.43
C SER A 60 48.82 63.83 -10.21
N LYS A 61 49.35 64.23 -9.05
CA LYS A 61 49.22 63.47 -7.80
C LYS A 61 47.76 63.28 -7.40
N ALA A 62 46.96 64.35 -7.44
CA ALA A 62 45.53 64.31 -7.13
C ALA A 62 44.76 63.42 -8.11
N SER A 63 45.12 63.42 -9.41
CA SER A 63 44.53 62.55 -10.42
C SER A 63 44.83 61.07 -10.14
N ILE A 64 46.07 60.75 -9.74
CA ILE A 64 46.48 59.38 -9.40
C ILE A 64 45.75 58.89 -8.15
N GLU A 65 45.71 59.68 -7.07
CA GLU A 65 45.00 59.32 -5.84
C GLU A 65 43.48 59.15 -6.09
N ARG A 66 42.88 59.99 -6.92
CA ARG A 66 41.48 59.82 -7.35
C ARG A 66 41.28 58.53 -8.15
N GLY A 67 42.19 58.20 -9.07
CA GLY A 67 42.15 56.94 -9.81
C GLY A 67 42.20 55.72 -8.89
N ALA A 68 43.08 55.73 -7.89
CA ALA A 68 43.19 54.66 -6.90
C ALA A 68 41.92 54.54 -6.03
N LEU A 69 41.35 55.66 -5.58
CA LEU A 69 40.11 55.67 -4.81
C LEU A 69 38.90 55.17 -5.62
N LEU A 70 38.79 55.58 -6.90
CA LEU A 70 37.75 55.10 -7.80
C LEU A 70 37.88 53.59 -8.06
N GLY A 71 39.11 53.09 -8.25
CA GLY A 71 39.36 51.65 -8.38
C GLY A 71 38.96 50.86 -7.13
N HIS A 72 39.26 51.39 -5.94
CA HIS A 72 38.85 50.76 -4.68
C HIS A 72 37.33 50.77 -4.51
N GLN A 73 36.66 51.87 -4.86
CA GLN A 73 35.20 51.97 -4.82
C GLN A 73 34.53 50.96 -5.78
N ASP A 74 35.10 50.77 -6.97
CA ASP A 74 34.59 49.79 -7.94
C ASP A 74 34.78 48.35 -7.44
N LEU A 75 35.92 48.04 -6.85
CA LEU A 75 36.20 46.73 -6.25
C LEU A 75 35.25 46.42 -5.07
N LEU A 76 34.95 47.43 -4.24
CA LEU A 76 33.95 47.28 -3.18
C LEU A 76 32.54 47.06 -3.74
N ARG A 77 32.16 47.77 -4.81
CA ARG A 77 30.86 47.57 -5.47
C ARG A 77 30.72 46.18 -6.07
N THR A 78 31.74 45.71 -6.79
CA THR A 78 31.71 44.38 -7.41
C THR A 78 31.63 43.29 -6.36
N ASN A 79 32.47 43.33 -5.32
CA ASN A 79 32.42 42.36 -4.22
C ASN A 79 31.07 42.39 -3.47
N ALA A 80 30.52 43.58 -3.18
CA ALA A 80 29.19 43.68 -2.57
C ALA A 80 28.10 43.08 -3.47
N SER A 81 28.16 43.32 -4.79
CA SER A 81 27.21 42.73 -5.74
C SER A 81 27.33 41.20 -5.80
N GLU A 82 28.55 40.66 -5.78
CA GLU A 82 28.83 39.22 -5.78
C GLU A 82 28.27 38.56 -4.51
N GLN A 83 28.49 39.18 -3.34
CA GLN A 83 27.93 38.71 -2.09
C GLN A 83 26.39 38.73 -2.10
N THR A 84 25.77 39.78 -2.64
CA THR A 84 24.30 39.83 -2.74
C THR A 84 23.74 38.76 -3.67
N ALA A 85 24.44 38.46 -4.77
CA ALA A 85 24.06 37.40 -5.70
C ALA A 85 24.20 36.01 -5.05
N ALA A 86 25.31 35.77 -4.34
CA ALA A 86 25.56 34.52 -3.60
C ALA A 86 24.51 34.31 -2.50
N LEU A 87 24.21 35.36 -1.71
CA LEU A 87 23.16 35.30 -0.69
C LEU A 87 21.78 35.03 -1.30
N GLY A 88 21.48 35.65 -2.45
CA GLY A 88 20.25 35.42 -3.19
C GLY A 88 20.13 34.00 -3.76
N ALA A 89 21.24 33.37 -4.15
CA ALA A 89 21.29 31.97 -4.56
C ALA A 89 21.05 31.03 -3.37
N LEU A 90 21.79 31.24 -2.26
CA LEU A 90 21.62 30.46 -1.04
C LEU A 90 20.18 30.53 -0.50
N ASN A 91 19.58 31.73 -0.50
CA ASN A 91 18.18 31.89 -0.06
C ASN A 91 17.17 31.19 -0.98
N ARG A 92 17.49 30.98 -2.27
CA ARG A 92 16.65 30.18 -3.17
C ARG A 92 16.76 28.69 -2.84
N GLU A 93 17.98 28.21 -2.61
CA GLU A 93 18.22 26.81 -2.23
C GLU A 93 17.58 26.45 -0.90
N VAL A 94 17.73 27.30 0.12
CA VAL A 94 17.10 27.10 1.43
C VAL A 94 15.58 27.04 1.31
N ARG A 95 14.97 27.91 0.49
CA ARG A 95 13.51 27.86 0.23
C ARG A 95 13.09 26.57 -0.48
N ALA A 96 13.84 26.14 -1.48
CA ALA A 96 13.57 24.87 -2.17
C ALA A 96 13.71 23.68 -1.21
N CYS A 97 14.75 23.67 -0.38
CA CYS A 97 14.97 22.65 0.65
C CYS A 97 13.83 22.61 1.67
N ASN A 98 13.40 23.77 2.18
CA ASN A 98 12.29 23.86 3.12
C ASN A 98 10.98 23.35 2.50
N SER A 99 10.69 23.73 1.26
CA SER A 99 9.51 23.23 0.54
C SER A 99 9.57 21.71 0.34
N CYS A 100 10.74 21.15 0.02
CA CYS A 100 10.93 19.71 -0.10
C CYS A 100 10.71 19.01 1.24
N CYS A 101 11.27 19.54 2.33
CA CYS A 101 11.12 19.01 3.68
C CYS A 101 9.65 19.00 4.15
N LEU A 102 8.89 20.06 3.88
CA LEU A 102 7.46 20.10 4.18
C LEU A 102 6.69 19.05 3.37
N GLY A 103 7.08 18.84 2.10
CA GLY A 103 6.51 17.80 1.25
C GLY A 103 6.78 16.39 1.77
N THR A 104 8.03 16.09 2.17
CA THR A 104 8.38 14.78 2.75
C THR A 104 7.69 14.57 4.10
N GLN A 105 7.55 15.62 4.92
CA GLN A 105 6.81 15.55 6.17
C GLN A 105 5.33 15.20 5.93
N ALA A 106 4.68 15.83 4.95
CA ALA A 106 3.29 15.52 4.59
C ALA A 106 3.13 14.07 4.09
N LEU A 107 4.06 13.59 3.26
CA LEU A 107 4.08 12.21 2.78
C LEU A 107 4.24 11.22 3.93
N LEU A 108 5.15 11.50 4.87
CA LEU A 108 5.41 10.63 6.02
C LEU A 108 4.20 10.57 6.95
N GLN A 109 3.50 11.69 7.17
CA GLN A 109 2.26 11.71 7.93
C GLN A 109 1.17 10.91 7.23
N ARG A 110 1.01 11.04 5.90
CA ARG A 110 0.06 10.23 5.13
C ARG A 110 0.37 8.74 5.23
N ALA A 111 1.63 8.36 5.01
CA ALA A 111 2.05 6.96 5.13
C ALA A 111 1.80 6.42 6.54
N ARG A 112 2.04 7.23 7.59
CA ARG A 112 1.74 6.87 8.98
C ARG A 112 0.25 6.62 9.19
N THR A 113 -0.62 7.49 8.65
CA THR A 113 -2.07 7.32 8.77
C THR A 113 -2.57 6.08 8.02
N GLU A 114 -2.09 5.86 6.79
CA GLU A 114 -2.43 4.69 5.97
C GLU A 114 -1.99 3.39 6.65
N LEU A 115 -0.79 3.38 7.23
CA LEU A 115 -0.28 2.24 7.98
C LEU A 115 -1.13 1.95 9.23
N GLY A 116 -1.56 2.99 9.95
CA GLY A 116 -2.45 2.86 11.11
C GLY A 116 -3.83 2.30 10.72
N GLU A 117 -4.40 2.75 9.61
CA GLU A 117 -5.67 2.23 9.09
C GLU A 117 -5.54 0.76 8.64
N ALA A 118 -4.46 0.43 7.92
CA ALA A 118 -4.17 -0.94 7.51
C ALA A 118 -3.99 -1.88 8.71
N GLN A 119 -3.28 -1.42 9.75
CA GLN A 119 -3.11 -2.17 10.98
C GLN A 119 -4.45 -2.41 11.70
N ALA A 120 -5.32 -1.41 11.77
CA ALA A 120 -6.65 -1.56 12.35
C ALA A 120 -7.51 -2.58 11.58
N LYS A 121 -7.44 -2.56 10.24
CA LYS A 121 -8.13 -3.55 9.38
C LYS A 121 -7.61 -4.96 9.61
N LEU A 122 -6.29 -5.15 9.76
CA LEU A 122 -5.71 -6.47 10.07
C LEU A 122 -6.19 -7.00 11.42
N ILE A 123 -6.18 -6.18 12.46
CA ILE A 123 -6.69 -6.55 13.80
C ILE A 123 -8.18 -6.95 13.71
N GLN A 124 -8.97 -6.19 12.95
CA GLN A 124 -10.38 -6.51 12.74
C GLN A 124 -10.56 -7.85 12.01
N GLN A 125 -9.81 -8.09 10.92
CA GLN A 125 -9.87 -9.36 10.19
C GLN A 125 -9.44 -10.55 11.06
N GLU A 126 -8.40 -10.40 11.86
CA GLU A 126 -7.94 -11.43 12.80
C GLU A 126 -9.04 -11.76 13.83
N SER A 127 -9.69 -10.74 14.39
CA SER A 127 -10.80 -10.94 15.33
C SER A 127 -11.99 -11.68 14.68
N ALA A 128 -12.37 -11.30 13.45
CA ALA A 128 -13.45 -11.94 12.72
C ALA A 128 -13.12 -13.38 12.34
N LEU A 129 -11.86 -13.66 11.97
CA LEU A 129 -11.38 -15.01 11.67
C LEU A 129 -11.43 -15.89 12.92
N LYS A 130 -11.02 -15.35 14.07
CA LYS A 130 -11.08 -16.07 15.36
C LYS A 130 -12.51 -16.39 15.76
N GLU A 131 -13.42 -15.42 15.65
CA GLU A 131 -14.84 -15.61 15.93
C GLU A 131 -15.47 -16.66 14.99
N LEU A 132 -15.10 -16.65 13.70
CA LEU A 132 -15.54 -17.66 12.74
C LEU A 132 -15.00 -19.05 13.10
N SER A 133 -13.72 -19.16 13.45
CA SER A 133 -13.09 -20.40 13.90
C SER A 133 -13.81 -20.98 15.12
N ASP A 134 -14.12 -20.15 16.11
CA ASP A 134 -14.83 -20.56 17.31
C ASP A 134 -16.24 -21.05 16.98
N ARG A 135 -16.99 -20.32 16.13
CA ARG A 135 -18.32 -20.73 15.64
C ARG A 135 -18.28 -22.08 14.92
N VAL A 136 -17.33 -22.28 14.02
CA VAL A 136 -17.18 -23.53 13.28
C VAL A 136 -16.87 -24.68 14.24
N THR A 137 -15.93 -24.47 15.16
CA THR A 137 -15.54 -25.49 16.15
C THR A 137 -16.72 -25.87 17.05
N GLN A 138 -17.48 -24.89 17.53
CA GLN A 138 -18.66 -25.12 18.35
C GLN A 138 -19.76 -25.86 17.57
N SER A 139 -19.99 -25.48 16.31
CA SER A 139 -20.97 -26.12 15.44
C SER A 139 -20.58 -27.57 15.14
N LEU A 140 -19.29 -27.83 14.88
CA LEU A 140 -18.77 -29.18 14.66
C LEU A 140 -18.91 -30.04 15.92
N ALA A 141 -18.60 -29.50 17.09
CA ALA A 141 -18.77 -30.20 18.37
C ALA A 141 -20.25 -30.50 18.66
N LYS A 142 -21.16 -29.59 18.32
CA LYS A 142 -22.61 -29.81 18.43
C LYS A 142 -23.06 -30.91 17.46
N ALA A 143 -22.69 -30.83 16.19
CA ALA A 143 -23.02 -31.85 15.19
C ALA A 143 -22.49 -33.24 15.58
N GLY A 144 -21.29 -33.29 16.20
CA GLY A 144 -20.73 -34.52 16.76
C GLY A 144 -21.59 -35.12 17.87
N ARG A 145 -22.06 -34.30 18.82
CA ARG A 145 -22.99 -34.73 19.88
C ARG A 145 -24.34 -35.17 19.31
N ASP A 146 -24.93 -34.36 18.43
CA ASP A 146 -26.22 -34.66 17.79
C ASP A 146 -26.16 -36.01 17.04
N ARG A 147 -25.05 -36.31 16.34
CA ARG A 147 -24.83 -37.60 15.69
C ARG A 147 -24.79 -38.76 16.68
N GLU A 148 -24.13 -38.57 17.81
CA GLU A 148 -23.98 -39.60 18.84
C GLU A 148 -25.30 -39.87 19.57
N ASP A 149 -26.08 -38.83 19.82
CA ASP A 149 -27.43 -38.93 20.38
C ASP A 149 -28.36 -39.69 19.42
N ILE A 150 -28.37 -39.31 18.14
CA ILE A 150 -29.15 -40.02 17.10
C ILE A 150 -28.74 -41.50 17.01
N ARG A 151 -27.44 -41.80 17.05
CA ARG A 151 -26.93 -43.18 17.04
C ARG A 151 -27.46 -43.97 18.24
N SER A 152 -27.46 -43.36 19.42
CA SER A 152 -27.92 -43.97 20.65
C SER A 152 -29.43 -44.23 20.64
N GLU A 153 -30.22 -43.25 20.18
CA GLU A 153 -31.68 -43.38 20.04
C GLU A 153 -32.06 -44.40 18.97
N LEU A 154 -31.35 -44.43 17.83
CA LEU A 154 -31.53 -45.45 16.80
C LEU A 154 -31.27 -46.86 17.36
N PHE A 155 -30.19 -47.03 18.13
CA PHE A 155 -29.87 -48.33 18.72
C PHE A 155 -30.96 -48.78 19.71
N ARG A 156 -31.46 -47.86 20.54
CA ARG A 156 -32.59 -48.12 21.44
C ARG A 156 -33.85 -48.50 20.70
N ALA A 157 -34.20 -47.79 19.63
CA ALA A 157 -35.37 -48.09 18.81
C ALA A 157 -35.26 -49.46 18.14
N LEU A 158 -34.08 -49.80 17.61
CA LEU A 158 -33.81 -51.13 17.02
C LEU A 158 -33.95 -52.26 18.04
N GLU A 159 -33.42 -52.06 19.25
CA GLU A 159 -33.54 -53.06 20.31
C GLU A 159 -35.00 -53.19 20.80
N ALA A 160 -35.74 -52.09 20.86
CA ALA A 160 -37.17 -52.11 21.17
C ALA A 160 -37.99 -52.85 20.10
N ILE A 161 -37.66 -52.71 18.81
CA ILE A 161 -38.28 -53.51 17.73
C ILE A 161 -37.96 -54.98 17.92
N ARG A 162 -36.70 -55.32 18.20
CA ARG A 162 -36.25 -56.69 18.43
C ARG A 162 -36.97 -57.36 19.61
N LEU A 163 -37.17 -56.64 20.70
CA LEU A 163 -37.83 -57.13 21.92
C LEU A 163 -39.36 -57.06 21.86
N GLY A 164 -39.92 -56.11 21.09
CA GLY A 164 -41.34 -55.79 21.06
C GLY A 164 -42.16 -56.54 20.02
N ASN A 165 -41.57 -57.04 18.93
CA ASN A 165 -42.26 -57.96 18.04
C ASN A 165 -41.25 -58.69 17.15
N SER A 166 -41.02 -59.97 17.44
CA SER A 166 -40.32 -60.90 16.56
C SER A 166 -41.19 -61.32 15.39
N SER A 167 -41.87 -60.40 14.70
CA SER A 167 -42.57 -60.75 13.46
C SER A 167 -41.59 -60.72 12.29
N CYS A 168 -40.53 -61.53 12.38
CA CYS A 168 -40.23 -62.34 11.22
C CYS A 168 -41.44 -63.27 11.11
N GLU A 169 -42.45 -62.91 10.31
CA GLU A 169 -43.59 -63.80 10.10
C GLU A 169 -43.03 -65.19 9.77
N GLU A 170 -43.38 -66.19 10.59
CA GLU A 170 -42.95 -67.55 10.32
C GLU A 170 -43.51 -67.94 8.96
N CYS A 171 -42.62 -68.43 8.09
CA CYS A 171 -43.03 -68.87 6.78
C CYS A 171 -44.17 -69.90 6.91
N PRO A 172 -45.16 -69.88 6.01
CA PRO A 172 -46.24 -70.86 6.04
C PRO A 172 -45.69 -72.29 6.07
N ALA A 173 -46.44 -73.22 6.66
CA ALA A 173 -46.00 -74.61 6.76
C ALA A 173 -45.54 -75.15 5.39
N SER A 174 -44.38 -75.81 5.35
CA SER A 174 -43.72 -76.34 4.14
C SER A 174 -43.01 -75.32 3.25
N TRP A 175 -42.90 -74.06 3.67
CA TRP A 175 -42.06 -73.04 3.04
C TRP A 175 -40.74 -72.89 3.81
N LEU A 176 -39.65 -72.66 3.08
CA LEU A 176 -38.32 -72.50 3.67
C LEU A 176 -37.98 -71.01 3.78
N PRO A 177 -37.64 -70.49 4.97
CA PRO A 177 -37.19 -69.11 5.14
C PRO A 177 -35.77 -68.93 4.61
N PHE A 178 -35.55 -67.85 3.87
CA PHE A 178 -34.22 -67.38 3.48
C PHE A 178 -34.22 -65.86 3.25
N GLN A 179 -33.33 -65.14 3.94
CA GLN A 179 -33.17 -63.68 3.83
C GLN A 179 -34.49 -62.87 3.86
N GLY A 180 -35.40 -63.21 4.79
CA GLY A 180 -36.67 -62.50 4.94
C GLY A 180 -37.73 -62.84 3.89
N SER A 181 -37.46 -63.81 3.01
CA SER A 181 -38.43 -64.36 2.05
C SER A 181 -38.72 -65.84 2.34
N CYS A 182 -39.87 -66.32 1.88
CA CYS A 182 -40.31 -67.71 2.04
C CYS A 182 -40.33 -68.41 0.67
N TYR A 183 -39.81 -69.64 0.61
CA TYR A 183 -39.66 -70.38 -0.64
C TYR A 183 -40.37 -71.73 -0.59
N LEU A 184 -41.21 -71.99 -1.59
CA LEU A 184 -41.91 -73.28 -1.75
C LEU A 184 -41.34 -74.04 -2.95
N PHE A 185 -40.89 -75.28 -2.70
CA PHE A 185 -40.42 -76.19 -3.75
C PHE A 185 -41.55 -77.16 -4.11
N SER A 186 -42.28 -76.87 -5.19
CA SER A 186 -43.41 -77.71 -5.61
C SER A 186 -43.00 -79.14 -5.95
N VAL A 187 -43.80 -80.11 -5.50
CA VAL A 187 -43.58 -81.53 -5.80
C VAL A 187 -44.07 -81.88 -7.20
N GLU A 188 -45.11 -81.21 -7.68
CA GLU A 188 -45.80 -81.46 -8.94
C GLU A 188 -44.99 -80.95 -10.14
N ARG A 189 -45.11 -81.65 -11.28
CA ARG A 189 -44.55 -81.20 -12.56
C ARG A 189 -45.62 -80.44 -13.32
N ALA A 190 -45.29 -79.22 -13.72
CA ALA A 190 -46.17 -78.33 -14.44
C ALA A 190 -45.40 -77.57 -15.53
N THR A 191 -46.12 -77.02 -16.51
CA THR A 191 -45.55 -76.05 -17.45
C THR A 191 -45.21 -74.74 -16.72
N TRP A 192 -44.34 -73.91 -17.30
CA TRP A 192 -43.96 -72.63 -16.70
C TRP A 192 -45.19 -71.74 -16.38
N GLU A 193 -46.17 -71.70 -17.30
CA GLU A 193 -47.40 -70.92 -17.12
C GLU A 193 -48.30 -71.45 -16.00
N GLU A 194 -48.40 -72.78 -15.88
CA GLU A 194 -49.13 -73.41 -14.79
C GLU A 194 -48.43 -73.19 -13.44
N SER A 195 -47.11 -73.33 -13.38
CA SER A 195 -46.34 -73.06 -12.16
C SER A 195 -46.50 -71.61 -11.71
N GLN A 196 -46.45 -70.63 -12.61
CA GLN A 196 -46.70 -69.23 -12.27
C GLN A 196 -48.12 -69.02 -11.73
N ARG A 197 -49.12 -69.69 -12.31
CA ARG A 197 -50.51 -69.62 -11.83
C ARG A 197 -50.68 -70.25 -10.45
N GLN A 198 -50.01 -71.37 -10.19
CA GLN A 198 -50.01 -72.02 -8.88
C GLN A 198 -49.36 -71.13 -7.82
N CYS A 199 -48.19 -70.53 -8.12
CA CYS A 199 -47.54 -69.58 -7.22
C CYS A 199 -48.46 -68.38 -6.91
N ALA A 200 -49.09 -67.80 -7.94
CA ALA A 200 -50.03 -66.69 -7.76
C ALA A 200 -51.25 -67.08 -6.90
N GLY A 201 -51.77 -68.29 -7.06
CA GLY A 201 -52.86 -68.83 -6.24
C GLY A 201 -52.49 -69.00 -4.76
N ALA A 202 -51.19 -69.16 -4.46
CA ALA A 202 -50.65 -69.22 -3.11
C ALA A 202 -50.20 -67.84 -2.57
N GLY A 203 -50.54 -66.74 -3.26
CA GLY A 203 -50.11 -65.39 -2.87
C GLY A 203 -48.63 -65.10 -3.12
N ALA A 204 -47.97 -65.87 -4.00
CA ALA A 204 -46.56 -65.74 -4.32
C ALA A 204 -46.31 -65.64 -5.84
N HIS A 205 -45.05 -65.66 -6.25
CA HIS A 205 -44.65 -65.71 -7.65
C HIS A 205 -43.50 -66.71 -7.84
N LEU A 206 -43.24 -67.12 -9.07
CA LEU A 206 -42.01 -67.87 -9.37
C LEU A 206 -40.78 -67.04 -8.98
N VAL A 207 -39.77 -67.71 -8.43
CA VAL A 207 -38.61 -67.06 -7.80
C VAL A 207 -37.89 -66.14 -8.77
N ILE A 208 -37.58 -64.93 -8.30
CA ILE A 208 -36.72 -63.94 -8.95
C ILE A 208 -35.40 -63.95 -8.20
N VAL A 209 -34.32 -64.34 -8.87
CA VAL A 209 -33.02 -64.46 -8.21
C VAL A 209 -32.34 -63.10 -8.16
N GLY A 210 -32.12 -62.58 -6.96
CA GLY A 210 -31.53 -61.27 -6.72
C GLY A 210 -30.01 -61.29 -6.48
N ASP A 211 -29.49 -62.35 -5.88
CA ASP A 211 -28.07 -62.46 -5.51
C ASP A 211 -27.50 -63.90 -5.58
N LEU A 212 -26.18 -64.00 -5.41
CA LEU A 212 -25.44 -65.27 -5.47
C LEU A 212 -25.75 -66.17 -4.26
N GLU A 213 -25.99 -65.60 -3.10
CA GLU A 213 -26.34 -66.34 -1.89
C GLU A 213 -27.69 -67.06 -2.05
N GLU A 214 -28.69 -66.38 -2.62
CA GLU A 214 -30.01 -66.90 -2.97
C GLU A 214 -29.89 -68.00 -4.02
N GLN A 215 -29.12 -67.77 -5.09
CA GLN A 215 -28.83 -68.81 -6.08
C GLN A 215 -28.22 -70.07 -5.42
N GLY A 216 -27.30 -69.89 -4.46
CA GLY A 216 -26.70 -70.97 -3.69
C GLY A 216 -27.72 -71.71 -2.80
N PHE A 217 -28.61 -70.97 -2.13
CA PHE A 217 -29.72 -71.54 -1.34
C PHE A 217 -30.66 -72.39 -2.20
N LEU A 218 -31.13 -71.84 -3.34
CA LEU A 218 -31.99 -72.56 -4.28
C LEU A 218 -31.31 -73.84 -4.75
N SER A 219 -30.04 -73.74 -5.17
CA SER A 219 -29.26 -74.87 -5.69
C SER A 219 -29.16 -76.02 -4.68
N ARG A 220 -28.86 -75.73 -3.41
CA ARG A 220 -28.79 -76.74 -2.33
C ARG A 220 -30.12 -77.43 -2.09
N ASN A 221 -31.22 -76.68 -2.18
CA ASN A 221 -32.55 -77.17 -1.83
C ASN A 221 -33.28 -77.85 -3.01
N THR A 222 -32.78 -77.68 -4.24
CA THR A 222 -33.34 -78.40 -5.41
C THR A 222 -33.13 -79.91 -5.35
N ARG A 223 -32.12 -80.40 -4.60
CA ARG A 223 -31.73 -81.82 -4.52
C ARG A 223 -31.54 -82.48 -5.90
N GLY A 224 -31.00 -81.72 -6.86
CA GLY A 224 -30.75 -82.20 -8.23
C GLY A 224 -31.98 -82.25 -9.14
N ARG A 225 -33.16 -81.79 -8.68
CA ARG A 225 -34.35 -81.64 -9.52
C ARG A 225 -34.34 -80.29 -10.24
N GLY A 226 -34.88 -80.25 -11.47
CA GLY A 226 -35.14 -78.99 -12.18
C GLY A 226 -36.42 -78.33 -11.69
N TYR A 227 -36.39 -77.01 -11.50
CA TYR A 227 -37.53 -76.17 -11.12
C TYR A 227 -37.66 -74.99 -12.07
N TRP A 228 -38.89 -74.55 -12.32
CA TRP A 228 -39.13 -73.30 -13.03
C TRP A 228 -38.80 -72.11 -12.13
N LEU A 229 -38.11 -71.12 -12.69
CA LEU A 229 -37.88 -69.81 -12.09
C LEU A 229 -38.76 -68.77 -12.78
N GLY A 230 -38.84 -67.57 -12.22
CA GLY A 230 -39.62 -66.45 -12.75
C GLY A 230 -39.06 -65.86 -14.05
N LEU A 231 -38.09 -66.49 -14.69
CA LEU A 231 -37.47 -65.98 -15.91
C LEU A 231 -38.28 -66.40 -17.14
N ARG A 232 -38.67 -65.42 -17.98
CA ARG A 232 -39.37 -65.66 -19.25
C ARG A 232 -38.72 -64.94 -20.42
N ALA A 233 -38.80 -65.55 -21.60
CA ALA A 233 -38.32 -64.95 -22.84
C ALA A 233 -39.36 -63.96 -23.43
N VAL A 234 -38.93 -62.73 -23.72
CA VAL A 234 -39.72 -61.73 -24.42
C VAL A 234 -39.60 -61.99 -25.93
N ARG A 235 -40.72 -62.18 -26.61
CA ARG A 235 -40.74 -62.50 -28.05
C ARG A 235 -41.45 -61.43 -28.87
N ARG A 236 -40.85 -61.06 -30.01
CA ARG A 236 -41.46 -60.17 -31.02
C ARG A 236 -41.28 -60.81 -32.40
N ALA A 237 -42.36 -60.92 -33.18
CA ALA A 237 -42.35 -61.59 -34.48
C ALA A 237 -41.66 -62.97 -34.47
N ARG A 238 -41.97 -63.79 -33.44
CA ARG A 238 -41.38 -65.12 -33.16
C ARG A 238 -39.87 -65.13 -32.84
N LYS A 239 -39.20 -63.98 -32.75
CA LYS A 239 -37.79 -63.86 -32.32
C LYS A 239 -37.71 -63.50 -30.84
N ILE A 240 -36.79 -64.14 -30.11
CA ILE A 240 -36.46 -63.77 -28.73
C ILE A 240 -35.72 -62.43 -28.77
N GLN A 241 -36.19 -61.46 -28.00
CA GLN A 241 -35.58 -60.13 -27.88
C GLN A 241 -34.80 -59.96 -26.57
N GLY A 242 -35.10 -60.79 -25.57
CA GLY A 242 -34.45 -60.76 -24.27
C GLY A 242 -35.18 -61.65 -23.27
N TYR A 243 -34.74 -61.57 -22.02
CA TYR A 243 -35.37 -62.26 -20.89
C TYR A 243 -35.78 -61.23 -19.84
N GLN A 244 -36.90 -61.48 -19.18
CA GLN A 244 -37.38 -60.68 -18.08
C GLN A 244 -37.91 -61.58 -16.97
N TRP A 245 -37.90 -61.07 -15.76
CA TRP A 245 -38.52 -61.69 -14.60
C TRP A 245 -40.04 -61.48 -14.61
N VAL A 246 -40.74 -62.19 -13.72
CA VAL A 246 -42.21 -62.14 -13.57
C VAL A 246 -42.72 -60.79 -13.06
N ASP A 247 -41.86 -59.98 -12.44
CA ASP A 247 -42.11 -58.59 -12.03
C ASP A 247 -42.00 -57.57 -13.19
N GLY A 248 -41.56 -58.01 -14.37
CA GLY A 248 -41.36 -57.14 -15.53
C GLY A 248 -39.93 -56.62 -15.71
N VAL A 249 -39.03 -56.86 -14.75
CA VAL A 249 -37.67 -56.35 -14.79
C VAL A 249 -36.83 -57.17 -15.77
N PRO A 250 -36.07 -56.54 -16.69
CA PRO A 250 -35.16 -57.25 -17.59
C PRO A 250 -34.09 -58.03 -16.81
N LEU A 251 -33.67 -59.18 -17.33
CA LEU A 251 -32.55 -59.92 -16.76
C LEU A 251 -31.28 -59.07 -16.81
N SER A 252 -30.75 -58.70 -15.64
CA SER A 252 -29.45 -58.05 -15.49
C SER A 252 -28.53 -58.92 -14.65
N PHE A 253 -27.32 -59.17 -15.13
CA PHE A 253 -26.25 -59.69 -14.28
C PHE A 253 -25.69 -58.51 -13.49
N ARG A 254 -25.77 -58.57 -12.16
CA ARG A 254 -25.18 -57.59 -11.27
C ARG A 254 -24.12 -58.27 -10.42
#